data_AF-A0A3B6RIM8-F1
#
_entry.id   AF-A0A3B6RIM8-F1
#
_cell.length_a   1.000
_cell.length_b   1.000
_cell.length_c   1.000
_cell.angle_alpha   90.00
_cell.angle_beta   90.00
_cell.angle_gamma   90.00
#
_symmetry.space_group_name_H-M   'P 1'
#
loop_
_entity.id
_entity.type
_entity.pdbx_description
1 polymer ?
#
loop_
_entity_poly.entity_id
_entity_poly.type
_entity_poly.pdbx_seq_one_letter_code
_entity_poly.pdbx_strand_id
1 'polypeptide(L)'
;MPPRKRPLEPSSGMPAQPDAKPVISPASKSTSAPAPAPILPASILNNLPGPEREVYKRIYEAGNKGMWSQDIRYAMKLAAPTLTKLTRALVQRGILKEVTDVRHRGKKVFMDARIEPSPEITGGTWYHNGQLDTDAVAAVRRRCLDQIDRLGAATPDMVHKGVEREDPRAGYAIDQIRDILQTMALDRVLEECRSTGEGEFSAVRAGRVCYRRGGAPQGGMIEGIPCGVCPRIDECSPDGVISPTTCVYYKKWLQMDF
;
A
#
# COMPACT_ATOMS: atom_id res chain seq x y z
N MET A 1 42.02 25.82 24.91
CA MET A 1 42.20 24.38 25.16
C MET A 1 43.34 23.87 24.28
N PRO A 2 44.30 23.10 24.80
CA PRO A 2 45.40 22.55 24.00
C PRO A 2 44.91 21.42 23.08
N PRO A 3 45.61 21.14 21.96
CA PRO A 3 45.18 20.15 20.98
C PRO A 3 45.32 18.71 21.54
N ARG A 4 44.25 17.92 21.44
CA ARG A 4 44.23 16.51 21.89
C ARG A 4 45.12 15.66 20.98
N LYS A 5 46.07 14.94 21.59
CA LYS A 5 46.93 13.94 20.93
C LYS A 5 46.09 12.76 20.40
N ARG A 6 46.40 12.34 19.17
CA ARG A 6 45.83 11.16 18.48
C ARG A 6 46.39 9.86 19.09
N PRO A 7 45.57 8.87 19.48
CA PRO A 7 46.07 7.54 19.83
C PRO A 7 46.55 6.74 18.61
N LEU A 8 47.60 5.93 18.81
CA LEU A 8 48.26 5.06 17.83
C LEU A 8 47.41 3.83 17.47
N GLU A 9 47.54 3.37 16.22
CA GLU A 9 46.95 2.14 15.68
C GLU A 9 47.67 0.88 16.20
N PRO A 10 46.95 -0.23 16.46
CA PRO A 10 47.56 -1.56 16.54
C PRO A 10 47.53 -2.29 15.18
N SER A 11 48.60 -3.05 14.96
CA SER A 11 49.06 -3.64 13.71
C SER A 11 48.20 -4.76 13.10
N SER A 12 48.37 -4.89 11.79
CA SER A 12 47.97 -5.95 10.86
C SER A 12 48.05 -7.41 11.34
N GLY A 13 46.94 -8.13 11.12
CA GLY A 13 46.89 -9.58 10.91
C GLY A 13 45.71 -9.91 9.99
N MET A 14 45.98 -10.31 8.75
CA MET A 14 45.05 -10.89 7.76
C MET A 14 45.13 -12.43 7.81
N PRO A 15 44.22 -13.23 7.17
CA PRO A 15 43.12 -12.84 6.29
C PRO A 15 41.73 -13.35 6.71
N ALA A 16 40.73 -12.69 6.14
CA ALA A 16 39.31 -12.98 6.23
C ALA A 16 38.97 -14.44 5.87
N GLN A 17 38.18 -15.10 6.73
CA GLN A 17 37.38 -16.23 6.31
C GLN A 17 36.12 -15.73 5.60
N PRO A 18 35.74 -16.34 4.47
CA PRO A 18 34.69 -15.83 3.61
C PRO A 18 33.31 -15.96 4.27
N ASP A 19 32.52 -14.90 4.10
CA ASP A 19 31.12 -14.79 4.47
C ASP A 19 30.33 -16.08 4.20
N ALA A 20 29.93 -16.75 5.29
CA ALA A 20 28.82 -17.70 5.25
C ALA A 20 27.54 -16.89 4.97
N LYS A 21 27.26 -16.68 3.68
CA LYS A 21 25.98 -16.17 3.20
C LYS A 21 24.87 -16.99 3.88
N PRO A 22 23.85 -16.36 4.48
CA PRO A 22 22.64 -17.07 4.84
C PRO A 22 22.15 -17.76 3.58
N VAL A 23 22.11 -19.09 3.61
CA VAL A 23 21.47 -19.88 2.57
C VAL A 23 20.00 -19.51 2.62
N ILE A 24 19.62 -18.52 1.81
CA ILE A 24 18.24 -18.28 1.41
C ILE A 24 17.87 -19.56 0.66
N SER A 25 17.19 -20.46 1.36
CA SER A 25 16.49 -21.57 0.72
C SER A 25 15.66 -20.97 -0.41
N PRO A 26 15.75 -21.49 -1.64
CA PRO A 26 14.96 -20.98 -2.74
C PRO A 26 13.50 -21.06 -2.32
N ALA A 27 12.83 -19.92 -2.39
CA ALA A 27 11.39 -19.81 -2.21
C ALA A 27 10.73 -20.99 -2.90
N SER A 28 9.99 -21.76 -2.11
CA SER A 28 9.12 -22.82 -2.55
C SER A 28 8.40 -22.33 -3.79
N LYS A 29 8.72 -22.91 -4.96
CA LYS A 29 7.88 -22.77 -6.13
C LYS A 29 6.51 -23.28 -5.70
N SER A 30 5.62 -22.38 -5.33
CA SER A 30 4.20 -22.63 -5.37
C SER A 30 3.89 -22.88 -6.83
N THR A 31 3.98 -24.15 -7.23
CA THR A 31 3.39 -24.66 -8.45
C THR A 31 1.89 -24.45 -8.29
N SER A 32 1.42 -23.22 -8.55
CA SER A 32 0.02 -23.01 -8.85
C SER A 32 -0.21 -23.81 -10.12
N ALA A 33 -0.90 -24.95 -9.97
CA ALA A 33 -1.45 -25.67 -11.11
C ALA A 33 -2.05 -24.65 -12.09
N PRO A 34 -1.83 -24.80 -13.40
CA PRO A 34 -2.45 -23.90 -14.37
C PRO A 34 -3.95 -23.90 -14.09
N ALA A 35 -4.48 -22.72 -13.71
CA ALA A 35 -5.89 -22.53 -13.49
C ALA A 35 -6.64 -23.13 -14.68
N PRO A 36 -7.70 -23.93 -14.46
CA PRO A 36 -8.43 -24.57 -15.54
C PRO A 36 -8.79 -23.48 -16.56
N ALA A 37 -8.38 -23.69 -17.82
CA ALA A 37 -8.64 -22.75 -18.89
C ALA A 37 -10.12 -22.36 -18.82
N PRO A 38 -10.44 -21.06 -18.72
CA PRO A 38 -11.81 -20.65 -18.51
C PRO A 38 -12.64 -21.25 -19.66
N ILE A 39 -13.76 -21.91 -19.33
CA ILE A 39 -14.54 -22.66 -20.31
C ILE A 39 -15.30 -21.64 -21.15
N LEU A 40 -14.80 -21.33 -22.35
CA LEU A 40 -15.47 -20.41 -23.30
C LEU A 40 -16.92 -20.86 -23.50
N PRO A 41 -17.94 -20.07 -23.11
CA PRO A 41 -19.33 -20.46 -23.29
C PRO A 41 -19.70 -20.42 -24.78
N ALA A 42 -19.84 -21.60 -25.39
CA ALA A 42 -20.24 -21.74 -26.79
C ALA A 42 -21.58 -21.05 -27.11
N SER A 43 -22.49 -20.97 -26.12
CA SER A 43 -23.80 -20.32 -26.25
C SER A 43 -23.70 -18.81 -26.49
N ILE A 44 -22.72 -18.13 -25.88
CA ILE A 44 -22.50 -16.70 -26.07
C ILE A 44 -21.86 -16.47 -27.45
N LEU A 45 -20.85 -17.27 -27.81
CA LEU A 45 -20.15 -17.19 -29.09
C LEU A 45 -21.09 -17.36 -30.29
N ASN A 46 -22.04 -18.30 -30.21
CA ASN A 46 -22.97 -18.57 -31.30
C ASN A 46 -23.95 -17.41 -31.58
N ASN A 47 -24.25 -16.59 -30.56
CA ASN A 47 -25.14 -15.43 -30.66
C ASN A 47 -24.42 -14.10 -30.95
N LEU A 48 -23.11 -14.15 -31.23
CA LEU A 48 -22.27 -13.00 -31.51
C LEU A 48 -21.96 -12.89 -33.02
N PRO A 49 -22.06 -11.68 -33.60
CA PRO A 49 -21.53 -11.38 -34.92
C PRO A 49 -20.04 -11.75 -35.02
N GLY A 50 -19.58 -12.17 -36.20
CA GLY A 50 -18.18 -12.57 -36.44
C GLY A 50 -17.11 -11.65 -35.83
N PRO A 51 -17.15 -10.32 -36.03
CA PRO A 51 -16.14 -9.42 -35.45
C PRO A 51 -16.25 -9.26 -33.93
N GLU A 52 -17.46 -9.30 -33.35
CA GLU A 52 -17.66 -9.25 -31.89
C GLU A 52 -17.17 -10.54 -31.23
N ARG A 53 -17.37 -11.68 -31.89
CA ARG A 53 -16.93 -13.00 -31.43
C ARG A 53 -15.42 -13.09 -31.27
N GLU A 54 -14.67 -12.59 -32.26
CA GLU A 54 -13.21 -12.63 -32.23
C GLU A 54 -12.63 -11.71 -31.14
N VAL A 55 -13.19 -10.50 -31.00
CA VAL A 55 -12.82 -9.58 -29.91
C VAL A 55 -13.09 -10.19 -28.55
N TYR A 56 -14.27 -10.79 -28.36
CA TYR A 56 -14.62 -11.44 -27.09
C TYR A 56 -13.71 -12.63 -26.78
N LYS A 57 -13.42 -13.49 -27.75
CA LYS A 57 -12.50 -14.64 -27.58
C LYS A 57 -11.14 -14.18 -27.08
N ARG A 58 -10.58 -13.12 -27.70
CA ARG A 58 -9.27 -12.58 -27.30
C ARG A 58 -9.28 -11.98 -25.89
N ILE A 59 -10.35 -11.28 -25.50
CA ILE A 59 -10.50 -10.73 -24.16
C ILE A 59 -10.67 -11.85 -23.12
N TYR A 60 -11.39 -12.91 -23.47
CA TYR A 60 -11.63 -14.04 -22.59
C TYR A 60 -10.37 -14.85 -22.31
N GLU A 61 -9.48 -14.99 -23.31
CA GLU A 61 -8.15 -15.59 -23.15
C GLU A 61 -7.28 -14.85 -22.10
N ALA A 62 -7.52 -13.54 -21.87
CA ALA A 62 -6.82 -12.76 -20.85
C ALA A 62 -7.32 -13.01 -19.41
N GLY A 63 -8.45 -13.72 -19.26
CA GLY A 63 -8.98 -14.15 -17.95
C GLY A 63 -9.24 -12.99 -16.98
N ASN A 64 -8.79 -13.17 -15.73
CA ASN A 64 -9.03 -12.23 -14.62
C ASN A 64 -8.19 -10.94 -14.67
N LYS A 65 -7.13 -10.90 -15.48
CA LYS A 65 -6.33 -9.70 -15.72
C LYS A 65 -6.98 -8.76 -16.74
N GLY A 66 -7.86 -9.31 -17.59
CA GLY A 66 -8.50 -8.60 -18.68
C GLY A 66 -7.49 -8.04 -19.71
N MET A 67 -7.98 -7.21 -20.63
CA MET A 67 -7.16 -6.64 -21.70
C MET A 67 -7.45 -5.15 -21.90
N TRP A 68 -6.40 -4.35 -22.13
CA TRP A 68 -6.55 -2.92 -22.41
C TRP A 68 -7.09 -2.65 -23.81
N SER A 69 -7.83 -1.56 -24.00
CA SER A 69 -8.31 -1.15 -25.33
C SER A 69 -7.19 -1.02 -26.36
N GLN A 70 -6.01 -0.55 -25.95
CA GLN A 70 -4.87 -0.40 -26.85
C GLN A 70 -4.31 -1.76 -27.27
N ASP A 71 -4.21 -2.71 -26.35
CA ASP A 71 -3.71 -4.05 -26.64
C ASP A 71 -4.68 -4.83 -27.52
N ILE A 72 -6.00 -4.70 -27.28
CA ILE A 72 -7.03 -5.28 -28.16
C ILE A 72 -6.90 -4.70 -29.58
N ARG A 73 -6.64 -3.39 -29.70
CA ARG A 73 -6.46 -2.72 -30.98
C ARG A 73 -5.28 -3.29 -31.77
N TYR A 74 -4.12 -3.42 -31.11
CA TYR A 74 -2.93 -3.98 -31.74
C TYR A 74 -3.09 -5.47 -32.06
N ALA A 75 -3.69 -6.23 -31.15
CA ALA A 75 -3.91 -7.67 -31.29
C ALA A 75 -4.86 -8.01 -32.45
N MET A 76 -5.91 -7.21 -32.65
CA MET A 76 -6.93 -7.42 -33.68
C MET A 76 -6.70 -6.59 -34.96
N LYS A 77 -5.67 -5.72 -34.96
CA LYS A 77 -5.38 -4.79 -36.06
C LYS A 77 -6.61 -3.96 -36.47
N LEU A 78 -7.41 -3.53 -35.48
CA LEU A 78 -8.64 -2.77 -35.71
C LEU A 78 -8.42 -1.26 -35.61
N ALA A 79 -9.21 -0.48 -36.34
CA ALA A 79 -9.27 0.97 -36.14
C ALA A 79 -9.94 1.30 -34.79
N ALA A 80 -9.48 2.37 -34.14
CA ALA A 80 -10.01 2.84 -32.85
C ALA A 80 -11.56 2.98 -32.79
N PRO A 81 -12.24 3.63 -33.75
CA PRO A 81 -13.70 3.79 -33.70
C PRO A 81 -14.45 2.45 -33.80
N THR A 82 -13.94 1.53 -34.61
CA THR A 82 -14.52 0.18 -34.77
C THR A 82 -14.43 -0.59 -33.47
N LEU A 83 -13.26 -0.56 -32.81
CA LEU A 83 -13.08 -1.21 -31.52
C LEU A 83 -14.04 -0.64 -30.46
N THR A 84 -14.15 0.68 -30.36
CA THR A 84 -15.07 1.32 -29.41
C THR A 84 -16.53 0.95 -29.67
N LYS A 85 -16.94 0.79 -30.93
CA LYS A 85 -18.30 0.33 -31.27
C LYS A 85 -18.54 -1.10 -30.81
N LEU A 86 -17.61 -2.02 -31.11
CA LEU A 86 -17.73 -3.43 -30.75
C LEU A 86 -17.70 -3.63 -29.23
N THR A 87 -16.76 -2.99 -28.51
CA THR A 87 -16.67 -3.13 -27.06
C THR A 87 -17.88 -2.51 -26.36
N ARG A 88 -18.40 -1.36 -26.82
CA ARG A 88 -19.65 -0.80 -26.28
C ARG A 88 -20.85 -1.73 -26.50
N ALA A 89 -20.99 -2.32 -27.68
CA ALA A 89 -22.06 -3.28 -27.95
C ALA A 89 -21.98 -4.49 -27.00
N LEU A 90 -20.78 -5.03 -26.80
CA LEU A 90 -20.53 -6.15 -25.88
C LEU A 90 -20.79 -5.81 -24.41
N VAL A 91 -20.46 -4.58 -23.98
CA VAL A 91 -20.75 -4.08 -22.63
C VAL A 91 -22.26 -3.85 -22.44
N GLN A 92 -22.93 -3.25 -23.43
CA GLN A 92 -24.38 -3.02 -23.38
C GLN A 92 -25.18 -4.33 -23.34
N ARG A 93 -24.66 -5.39 -23.95
CA ARG A 93 -25.24 -6.75 -23.88
C ARG A 93 -24.93 -7.48 -22.57
N GLY A 94 -24.13 -6.89 -21.68
CA GLY A 94 -23.73 -7.52 -20.41
C GLY A 94 -22.76 -8.70 -20.56
N ILE A 95 -22.11 -8.85 -21.71
CA ILE A 95 -21.14 -9.93 -21.97
C ILE A 95 -19.76 -9.53 -21.45
N LEU A 96 -19.38 -8.27 -21.68
CA LEU A 96 -18.15 -7.68 -21.13
C LEU A 96 -18.49 -6.70 -20.03
N LYS A 97 -17.57 -6.54 -19.09
CA LYS A 97 -17.54 -5.40 -18.17
C LYS A 97 -16.29 -4.58 -18.38
N GLU A 98 -16.43 -3.29 -18.12
CA GLU A 98 -15.33 -2.33 -18.14
C GLU A 98 -14.86 -2.13 -16.71
N VAL A 99 -13.56 -2.35 -16.46
CA VAL A 99 -12.91 -2.16 -15.16
C VAL A 99 -11.79 -1.15 -15.33
N THR A 100 -11.63 -0.26 -14.35
CA THR A 100 -10.52 0.69 -14.31
C THR A 100 -9.31 0.05 -13.64
N ASP A 101 -8.13 0.08 -14.27
CA ASP A 101 -6.88 -0.40 -13.65
C ASP A 101 -6.37 0.63 -12.63
N VAL A 102 -6.24 0.22 -11.37
CA VAL A 102 -5.72 1.07 -10.28
C VAL A 102 -4.27 1.49 -10.53
N ARG A 103 -3.45 0.62 -11.14
CA ARG A 103 -2.03 0.90 -11.42
C ARG A 103 -1.87 1.87 -12.58
N HIS A 104 -2.81 1.83 -13.53
CA HIS A 104 -2.78 2.64 -14.74
C HIS A 104 -4.05 3.49 -14.84
N ARG A 105 -4.13 4.51 -13.98
CA ARG A 105 -5.25 5.45 -13.92
C ARG A 105 -5.57 5.98 -15.33
N GLY A 106 -6.84 5.88 -15.72
CA GLY A 106 -7.34 6.32 -17.03
C GLY A 106 -7.35 5.26 -18.13
N LYS A 107 -6.74 4.08 -17.92
CA LYS A 107 -6.83 2.96 -18.86
C LYS A 107 -8.01 2.05 -18.52
N LYS A 108 -8.80 1.73 -19.55
CA LYS A 108 -9.96 0.83 -19.48
C LYS A 108 -9.53 -0.60 -19.78
N VAL A 109 -9.77 -1.50 -18.83
CA VAL A 109 -9.59 -2.95 -18.96
C VAL A 109 -10.95 -3.56 -19.29
N PHE A 110 -11.01 -4.37 -20.33
CA PHE A 110 -12.20 -5.15 -20.67
C PHE A 110 -11.99 -6.60 -20.23
N MET A 111 -13.02 -7.21 -19.66
CA MET A 111 -13.03 -8.61 -19.26
C MET A 111 -14.46 -9.18 -19.34
N ASP A 112 -14.59 -10.50 -19.28
CA ASP A 112 -15.89 -11.16 -19.22
C ASP A 112 -16.68 -10.69 -17.98
N ALA A 113 -17.97 -10.43 -18.15
CA ALA A 113 -18.82 -9.94 -17.06
C ALA A 113 -18.84 -10.88 -15.85
N ARG A 114 -18.76 -12.19 -16.09
CA ARG A 114 -18.86 -13.25 -15.08
C ARG A 114 -17.55 -13.54 -14.35
N ILE A 115 -16.41 -13.14 -14.90
CA ILE A 115 -15.10 -13.36 -14.29
C ILE A 115 -14.82 -12.25 -13.28
N GLU A 116 -14.49 -12.60 -12.04
CA GLU A 116 -14.10 -11.60 -11.04
C GLU A 116 -12.71 -11.02 -11.37
N PRO A 117 -12.55 -9.68 -11.39
CA PRO A 117 -11.27 -9.05 -11.66
C PRO A 117 -10.24 -9.38 -10.59
N SER A 118 -8.97 -9.49 -10.96
CA SER A 118 -7.92 -9.76 -9.97
C SER A 118 -7.71 -8.58 -9.00
N PRO A 119 -7.34 -8.83 -7.73
CA PRO A 119 -6.98 -7.76 -6.78
C PRO A 119 -5.85 -6.85 -7.28
N GLU A 120 -4.97 -7.37 -8.14
CA GLU A 120 -3.88 -6.60 -8.74
C GLU A 120 -4.36 -5.47 -9.67
N ILE A 121 -5.53 -5.62 -10.30
CA ILE A 121 -6.11 -4.61 -11.18
C ILE A 121 -7.13 -3.74 -10.45
N THR A 122 -7.90 -4.31 -9.52
CA THR A 122 -8.89 -3.56 -8.74
C THR A 122 -8.30 -2.82 -7.56
N GLY A 123 -7.06 -3.12 -7.14
CA GLY A 123 -6.44 -2.57 -5.93
C GLY A 123 -6.89 -3.26 -4.64
N GLY A 124 -7.73 -4.30 -4.74
CA GLY A 124 -8.28 -5.01 -3.60
C GLY A 124 -9.49 -4.29 -2.98
N THR A 125 -9.79 -4.63 -1.73
CA THR A 125 -11.03 -4.26 -1.04
C THR A 125 -11.14 -2.81 -0.61
N TRP A 126 -10.02 -2.08 -0.58
CA TRP A 126 -10.01 -0.65 -0.27
C TRP A 126 -10.34 0.22 -1.47
N TYR A 127 -10.48 -0.37 -2.66
CA TYR A 127 -10.73 0.36 -3.89
C TYR A 127 -12.13 0.08 -4.41
N HIS A 128 -12.84 1.15 -4.76
CA HIS A 128 -14.12 1.10 -5.44
C HIS A 128 -14.01 1.89 -6.75
N ASN A 129 -14.37 1.25 -7.87
CA ASN A 129 -14.29 1.84 -9.21
C ASN A 129 -12.92 2.46 -9.57
N GLY A 130 -11.84 1.86 -9.09
CA GLY A 130 -10.47 2.31 -9.37
C GLY A 130 -10.01 3.50 -8.51
N GLN A 131 -10.79 3.92 -7.52
CA GLN A 131 -10.40 4.93 -6.52
C GLN A 131 -10.33 4.29 -5.13
N LEU A 132 -9.37 4.75 -4.33
CA LEU A 132 -9.25 4.35 -2.94
C LEU A 132 -10.42 4.97 -2.15
N ASP A 133 -11.16 4.14 -1.43
CA ASP A 133 -12.19 4.59 -0.49
C ASP A 133 -11.50 5.08 0.79
N THR A 134 -11.13 6.36 0.80
CA THR A 134 -10.46 7.00 1.93
C THR A 134 -11.34 7.04 3.17
N ASP A 135 -12.66 7.11 3.01
CA ASP A 135 -13.61 7.21 4.10
C ASP A 135 -13.74 5.87 4.83
N ALA A 136 -13.82 4.76 4.07
CA ALA A 136 -13.77 3.42 4.62
C ALA A 136 -12.45 3.16 5.36
N VAL A 137 -11.30 3.49 4.74
CA VAL A 137 -9.99 3.35 5.39
C VAL A 137 -9.92 4.17 6.69
N ALA A 138 -10.38 5.41 6.67
CA ALA A 138 -10.40 6.28 7.85
C ALA A 138 -11.37 5.77 8.93
N ALA A 139 -12.50 5.18 8.55
CA ALA A 139 -13.44 4.55 9.48
C ALA A 139 -12.81 3.35 10.20
N VAL A 140 -12.15 2.45 9.47
CA VAL A 140 -11.45 1.30 10.06
C VAL A 140 -10.31 1.75 10.96
N ARG A 141 -9.51 2.71 10.50
CA ARG A 141 -8.42 3.30 11.29
C ARG A 141 -8.92 3.83 12.64
N ARG A 142 -10.05 4.55 12.65
CA ARG A 142 -10.68 5.04 13.89
C ARG A 142 -11.09 3.90 14.81
N ARG A 143 -11.79 2.88 14.30
CA ARG A 143 -12.20 1.72 15.11
C ARG A 143 -11.02 0.91 15.65
N CYS A 144 -9.94 0.77 14.88
CA CYS A 144 -8.71 0.15 15.35
C CYS A 144 -8.10 0.92 16.52
N LEU A 145 -8.08 2.25 16.47
CA LEU A 145 -7.62 3.09 17.58
C LEU A 145 -8.50 2.92 18.81
N ASP A 146 -9.82 3.04 18.65
CA ASP A 146 -10.76 2.93 19.77
C ASP A 146 -10.61 1.59 20.50
N GLN A 147 -10.35 0.51 19.76
CA GLN A 147 -10.14 -0.82 20.32
C GLN A 147 -8.80 -0.97 21.03
N ILE A 148 -7.74 -0.31 20.54
CA ILE A 148 -6.42 -0.30 21.21
C ILE A 148 -6.48 0.57 22.47
N ASP A 149 -7.08 1.75 22.40
CA ASP A 149 -7.20 2.68 23.53
C ASP A 149 -8.02 2.05 24.67
N ARG A 150 -9.07 1.28 24.33
CA ARG A 150 -9.88 0.54 25.31
C ARG A 150 -9.13 -0.60 25.99
N LEU A 151 -8.22 -1.28 25.28
CA LEU A 151 -7.50 -2.44 25.77
C LEU A 151 -6.11 -2.12 26.33
N GLY A 152 -5.61 -0.90 26.10
CA GLY A 152 -4.21 -0.51 26.33
C GLY A 152 -3.29 -1.03 25.22
N ALA A 153 -3.23 -2.37 25.08
CA ALA A 153 -2.53 -3.05 24.00
C ALA A 153 -3.41 -4.18 23.42
N ALA A 154 -3.36 -4.37 22.10
CA ALA A 154 -4.20 -5.35 21.42
C ALA A 154 -3.44 -6.10 20.32
N THR A 155 -3.72 -7.40 20.16
CA THR A 155 -3.25 -8.16 18.99
C THR A 155 -4.15 -7.89 17.79
N PRO A 156 -3.70 -8.15 16.55
CA PRO A 156 -4.56 -8.05 15.36
C PRO A 156 -5.87 -8.83 15.48
N ASP A 157 -5.84 -10.02 16.08
CA ASP A 157 -7.04 -10.83 16.32
C ASP A 157 -8.04 -10.15 17.27
N MET A 158 -7.54 -9.50 18.33
CA MET A 158 -8.37 -8.78 19.29
C MET A 158 -9.00 -7.54 18.67
N VAL A 159 -8.23 -6.85 17.81
CA VAL A 159 -8.74 -5.69 17.05
C VAL A 159 -9.81 -6.15 16.06
N HIS A 160 -9.53 -7.17 15.25
CA HIS A 160 -10.46 -7.72 14.26
C HIS A 160 -11.80 -8.13 14.89
N LYS A 161 -11.78 -8.91 15.98
CA LYS A 161 -13.00 -9.30 16.72
C LYS A 161 -13.72 -8.10 17.36
N GLY A 162 -12.97 -7.09 17.78
CA GLY A 162 -13.53 -5.85 18.31
C GLY A 162 -14.29 -5.08 17.24
N VAL A 163 -13.65 -4.88 16.08
CA VAL A 163 -14.23 -4.20 14.93
C VAL A 163 -15.44 -4.96 14.38
N GLU A 164 -15.37 -6.29 14.27
CA GLU A 164 -16.48 -7.12 13.82
C GLU A 164 -17.71 -7.03 14.74
N ARG A 165 -17.49 -6.91 16.06
CA ARG A 165 -18.59 -6.72 17.03
C ARG A 165 -19.25 -5.34 16.90
N GLU A 166 -18.47 -4.29 16.63
CA GLU A 166 -18.98 -2.93 16.51
C GLU A 166 -19.51 -2.59 15.10
N ASP A 167 -19.06 -3.32 14.08
CA ASP A 167 -19.52 -3.19 12.69
C ASP A 167 -19.60 -4.54 11.96
N PRO A 168 -20.63 -5.34 12.26
CA PRO A 168 -20.81 -6.62 11.57
C PRO A 168 -21.07 -6.45 10.07
N ARG A 169 -21.51 -5.27 9.63
CA ARG A 169 -21.88 -5.02 8.22
C ARG A 169 -20.68 -4.73 7.34
N ALA A 170 -19.58 -4.26 7.92
CA ALA A 170 -18.41 -3.88 7.15
C ALA A 170 -17.57 -5.08 6.69
N GLY A 171 -17.62 -6.21 7.40
CA GLY A 171 -17.11 -7.50 6.92
C GLY A 171 -15.61 -7.54 6.60
N TYR A 172 -14.79 -6.78 7.34
CA TYR A 172 -13.35 -6.73 7.08
C TYR A 172 -12.66 -8.07 7.37
N ALA A 173 -11.80 -8.50 6.46
CA ALA A 173 -10.92 -9.64 6.66
C ALA A 173 -9.77 -9.29 7.63
N ILE A 174 -9.26 -10.29 8.35
CA ILE A 174 -8.16 -10.08 9.31
C ILE A 174 -6.90 -9.48 8.65
N ASP A 175 -6.65 -9.84 7.40
CA ASP A 175 -5.50 -9.34 6.64
C ASP A 175 -5.59 -7.83 6.40
N GLN A 176 -6.80 -7.34 6.10
CA GLN A 176 -7.05 -5.90 5.91
C GLN A 176 -6.82 -5.12 7.22
N ILE A 177 -7.27 -5.67 8.35
CA ILE A 177 -7.04 -5.05 9.66
C ILE A 177 -5.54 -5.03 9.97
N ARG A 178 -4.82 -6.11 9.67
CA ARG A 178 -3.37 -6.19 9.87
C ARG A 178 -2.63 -5.13 9.03
N ASP A 179 -3.00 -4.97 7.77
CA ASP A 179 -2.40 -3.96 6.89
C ASP A 179 -2.65 -2.53 7.41
N ILE A 180 -3.86 -2.25 7.91
CA ILE A 180 -4.18 -0.95 8.53
C ILE A 180 -3.33 -0.72 9.79
N LEU A 181 -3.21 -1.70 10.67
CA LEU A 181 -2.40 -1.60 11.89
C LEU A 181 -0.92 -1.37 11.56
N GLN A 182 -0.37 -2.10 10.57
CA GLN A 182 0.99 -1.90 10.08
C GLN A 182 1.19 -0.50 9.52
N THR A 183 0.25 -0.02 8.70
CA THR A 183 0.30 1.34 8.14
C THR A 183 0.28 2.38 9.27
N MET A 184 -0.57 2.21 10.28
CA MET A 184 -0.60 3.11 11.44
C MET A 184 0.66 3.05 12.30
N ALA A 185 1.36 1.91 12.33
CA ALA A 185 2.66 1.78 12.98
C ALA A 185 3.75 2.53 12.19
N LEU A 186 3.71 2.48 10.85
CA LEU A 186 4.57 3.29 9.99
C LEU A 186 4.32 4.79 10.19
N ASP A 187 3.06 5.19 10.32
CA ASP A 187 2.64 6.56 10.62
C ASP A 187 2.99 7.00 12.06
N ARG A 188 3.64 6.13 12.86
CA ARG A 188 3.97 6.33 14.29
C ARG A 188 2.76 6.59 15.20
N VAL A 189 1.55 6.38 14.70
CA VAL A 189 0.31 6.45 15.48
C VAL A 189 0.24 5.29 16.46
N LEU A 190 0.74 4.12 16.03
CA LEU A 190 0.85 2.92 16.85
C LEU A 190 2.32 2.51 17.00
N GLU A 191 2.59 1.72 18.02
CA GLU A 191 3.87 1.05 18.21
C GLU A 191 3.64 -0.47 18.27
N GLU A 192 4.41 -1.21 17.48
CA GLU A 192 4.44 -2.67 17.55
C GLU A 192 5.36 -3.11 18.69
N CYS A 193 4.82 -3.87 19.63
CA CYS A 193 5.54 -4.31 20.83
C CYS A 193 5.33 -5.80 21.08
N ARG A 194 6.22 -6.40 21.87
CA ARG A 194 5.97 -7.70 22.49
C ARG A 194 5.36 -7.48 23.87
N SER A 195 4.20 -8.09 24.11
CA SER A 195 3.50 -7.99 25.38
C SER A 195 4.37 -8.50 26.54
N THR A 196 4.36 -7.77 27.66
CA THR A 196 4.92 -8.22 28.94
C THR A 196 3.90 -9.03 29.76
N GLY A 197 2.61 -8.96 29.42
CA GLY A 197 1.51 -9.59 30.15
C GLY A 197 1.06 -8.84 31.40
N GLU A 198 1.61 -7.65 31.68
CA GLU A 198 1.32 -6.86 32.88
C GLU A 198 1.00 -5.41 32.51
N GLY A 199 0.30 -4.69 33.40
CA GLY A 199 -0.05 -3.28 33.20
C GLY A 199 -0.91 -3.05 31.96
N GLU A 200 -0.46 -2.17 31.06
CA GLU A 200 -1.10 -1.88 29.76
C GLU A 200 -1.17 -3.10 28.82
N PHE A 201 -0.34 -4.12 29.07
CA PHE A 201 -0.33 -5.37 28.32
C PHE A 201 -1.12 -6.50 29.00
N SER A 202 -1.83 -6.23 30.10
CA SER A 202 -2.57 -7.25 30.86
C SER A 202 -3.61 -8.03 30.04
N ALA A 203 -4.18 -7.40 29.00
CA ALA A 203 -5.13 -8.04 28.08
C ALA A 203 -4.47 -9.02 27.09
N VAL A 204 -3.15 -9.00 26.94
CA VAL A 204 -2.39 -9.78 25.96
C VAL A 204 -1.39 -10.68 26.67
N ARG A 205 -1.40 -11.99 26.38
CA ARG A 205 -0.40 -12.91 26.95
C ARG A 205 1.04 -12.48 26.65
N ALA A 206 1.91 -12.58 27.65
CA ALA A 206 3.34 -12.28 27.53
C ALA A 206 4.00 -12.98 26.33
N GLY A 207 4.88 -12.25 25.64
CA GLY A 207 5.64 -12.70 24.48
C GLY A 207 4.92 -12.59 23.12
N ARG A 208 3.62 -12.30 23.10
CA ARG A 208 2.85 -12.09 21.86
C ARG A 208 3.12 -10.70 21.27
N VAL A 209 3.13 -10.62 19.94
CA VAL A 209 3.18 -9.33 19.22
C VAL A 209 1.82 -8.65 19.31
N CYS A 210 1.82 -7.37 19.65
CA CYS A 210 0.63 -6.54 19.81
C CYS A 210 0.95 -5.08 19.46
N TYR A 211 -0.10 -4.28 19.33
CA TYR A 211 -0.01 -2.84 19.08
C TYR A 211 -0.52 -2.09 20.30
N ARG A 212 0.19 -1.02 20.66
CA ARG A 212 -0.26 -0.01 21.63
C ARG A 212 -0.22 1.37 21.01
N ARG A 213 -0.78 2.36 21.71
CA ARG A 213 -0.68 3.76 21.28
C ARG A 213 0.78 4.16 21.15
N GLY A 214 1.16 4.70 19.99
CA GLY A 214 2.46 5.30 19.79
C GLY A 214 2.63 6.48 20.74
N GLY A 215 3.85 6.65 21.27
CA GLY A 215 4.18 7.85 22.04
C GLY A 215 4.01 9.12 21.21
N ALA A 216 3.96 10.28 21.88
CA ALA A 216 4.07 11.55 21.17
C ALA A 216 5.29 11.48 20.24
N PRO A 217 5.20 11.99 18.99
CA PRO A 217 6.34 12.00 18.09
C PRO A 217 7.46 12.78 18.78
N GLN A 218 8.42 12.06 19.34
CA GLN A 218 9.68 12.62 19.79
C GLN A 218 10.47 12.83 18.51
N GLY A 219 10.09 13.88 17.77
CA GLY A 219 10.90 14.38 16.68
C GLY A 219 12.31 14.61 17.20
N GLY A 220 13.31 14.42 16.33
CA GLY A 220 14.69 14.70 16.72
C GLY A 220 14.78 16.14 17.24
N MET A 221 15.68 16.44 18.19
CA MET A 221 15.86 17.80 18.71
C MET A 221 16.00 18.87 17.60
N ILE A 222 16.48 18.44 16.43
CA ILE A 222 16.67 19.25 15.23
C ILE A 222 15.35 19.57 14.50
N GLU A 223 14.35 18.68 14.50
CA GLU A 223 13.03 18.91 13.86
C GLU A 223 12.21 19.98 14.59
N GLY A 224 12.46 20.17 15.89
CA GLY A 224 11.84 21.23 16.68
C GLY A 224 12.39 22.64 16.41
N ILE A 225 13.49 22.73 15.66
CA ILE A 225 14.21 23.98 15.36
C ILE A 225 14.01 24.30 13.87
N PRO A 226 13.68 25.55 13.48
CA PRO A 226 13.41 25.91 12.08
C PRO A 226 14.57 25.57 11.13
N CYS A 227 15.81 25.53 11.62
CA CYS A 227 16.98 25.15 10.84
C CYS A 227 16.97 23.66 10.41
N GLY A 228 16.38 22.77 11.21
CA GLY A 228 16.37 21.33 10.92
C GLY A 228 15.49 20.91 9.75
N VAL A 229 14.54 21.76 9.37
CA VAL A 229 13.64 21.57 8.23
C VAL A 229 13.80 22.67 7.18
N CYS A 230 14.84 23.50 7.29
CA CYS A 230 15.04 24.65 6.40
C CYS A 230 15.47 24.16 5.00
N PRO A 231 14.71 24.48 3.94
CA PRO A 231 15.03 24.03 2.58
C PRO A 231 16.25 24.74 1.97
N ARG A 232 16.78 25.76 2.64
CA ARG A 232 17.90 26.60 2.20
C ARG A 232 19.04 26.63 3.23
N ILE A 233 19.13 25.62 4.09
CA ILE A 233 20.14 25.58 5.16
C ILE A 233 21.57 25.66 4.60
N ASP A 234 21.82 25.04 3.45
CA ASP A 234 23.12 25.02 2.78
C ASP A 234 23.53 26.40 2.22
N GLU A 235 22.57 27.29 1.98
CA GLU A 235 22.78 28.66 1.49
C GLU A 235 22.84 29.67 2.66
N CYS A 236 22.56 29.23 3.89
CA CYS A 236 22.49 30.09 5.06
C CYS A 236 23.88 30.37 5.62
N SER A 237 24.30 31.63 5.62
CA SER A 237 25.57 32.06 6.25
C SER A 237 25.42 33.42 6.94
N PRO A 238 26.24 33.73 7.96
CA PRO A 238 26.13 34.99 8.70
C PRO A 238 26.13 36.24 7.82
N ASP A 239 26.95 36.23 6.76
CA ASP A 239 27.14 37.34 5.82
C ASP A 239 26.43 37.12 4.46
N GLY A 240 25.61 36.06 4.36
CA GLY A 240 24.90 35.70 3.14
C GLY A 240 23.58 36.46 2.95
N VAL A 241 23.04 36.37 1.73
CA VAL A 241 21.68 36.88 1.42
C VAL A 241 20.63 36.16 2.27
N ILE A 242 20.85 34.86 2.51
CA ILE A 242 20.12 34.07 3.51
C ILE A 242 21.01 34.03 4.75
N SER A 243 20.58 34.69 5.82
CA SER A 243 21.37 34.79 7.05
C SER A 243 20.53 34.47 8.29
N PRO A 244 21.11 33.84 9.33
CA PRO A 244 20.41 33.58 10.58
C PRO A 244 19.87 34.86 11.25
N THR A 245 20.54 36.00 11.09
CA THR A 245 20.15 37.28 11.71
C THR A 245 18.90 37.89 11.07
N THR A 246 18.70 37.70 9.77
CA THR A 246 17.53 38.19 9.02
C THR A 246 16.49 37.10 8.77
N CYS A 247 16.71 35.87 9.26
CA CYS A 247 15.88 34.70 8.99
C CYS A 247 14.44 34.86 9.50
N VAL A 248 13.48 34.87 8.57
CA VAL A 248 12.04 34.95 8.87
C VAL A 248 11.55 33.74 9.67
N TYR A 249 12.06 32.53 9.37
CA TYR A 249 11.69 31.32 10.11
C TYR A 249 12.14 31.38 11.57
N TYR A 250 13.34 31.92 11.82
CA TYR A 250 13.90 32.03 13.16
C TYR A 250 13.16 33.09 13.99
N LYS A 251 12.85 34.25 13.39
CA LYS A 251 12.06 35.32 14.03
C LYS A 251 10.65 34.87 14.40
N LYS A 252 9.95 34.21 13.48
CA LYS A 252 8.60 33.66 13.73
C LYS A 252 8.63 32.60 14.83
N TRP A 253 9.64 31.74 14.85
CA TRP A 253 9.78 30.69 15.86
C TRP A 253 10.10 31.25 17.25
N LEU A 254 10.96 32.28 17.33
CA LEU A 254 11.27 33.00 18.56
C LEU A 254 10.22 34.03 18.99
N GLN A 255 9.12 34.19 18.24
CA GLN A 255 8.06 35.18 18.50
C GLN A 255 8.62 36.61 18.58
N MET A 256 9.62 36.94 17.75
CA MET A 256 10.25 38.27 17.71
C MET A 256 9.52 39.28 16.82
N ASP A 257 8.45 38.86 16.14
CA ASP A 257 7.61 39.72 15.31
C ASP A 257 6.41 40.18 16.17
N PHE A 258 6.46 41.41 16.70
CA PHE A 258 5.33 42.16 17.27
C PHE A 258 4.79 43.17 16.26
#